data_AF-A0A1B6KTR1-F1
#
_entry.id   AF-A0A1B6KTR1-F1
#
_cell.length_a   1.000
_cell.length_b   1.000
_cell.length_c   1.000
_cell.angle_alpha   90.00
_cell.angle_beta   90.00
_cell.angle_gamma   90.00
#
_symmetry.space_group_name_H-M   'P 1'
#
loop_
_entity.id
_entity.type
_entity.pdbx_description
1 polymer ?
#
loop_
_entity_poly.entity_id
_entity_poly.type
_entity_poly.pdbx_seq_one_letter_code
_entity_poly.pdbx_strand_id
1 'polypeptide(L)'
;MLSKLFPSSVNLKYCTAFLVSLGLTYIVIKDTNIQKYLRFILRKWSYDHKVTVIVSSETESKFAVEQLKRKLNERKVIGLDCEWVSTKGKRHPVALLQLAAPDGFCSLFHLCSLKRVPSELLEILEDKSILKVGVAVVTDAHYLLVDYGVHCVGCLDLRYLAKQVGVEPRGLAKLAKDLFGTELDKSWQIRCSNWESETLTSKQIQYAAQDACIAVEIFDQLNHEEICKVHSRWKRLLWSKKDYWDHSYNLWSAHVGLNYKYRSKDSSNNSGSGRRMKPKPLDSVIKRNYNTLLHKVHYTNIFLLAPDNQVLCTISETKAAWYLEKELVDIVCDDPKTLKLKFEPSNRSSEPDGYYTKPKDNRCVVCGSETHLRRKNVVPTEYRKHFHDTLKNHHSHDVLLLCLSCHTRSNMFDQDLRDQLVIECDAPLAEKENNKFREMPELRAVRSAARALYHCGDTIPGPQRTELQKVICDIHVMLT
;
A
#
# COMPACT_ATOMS: atom_id res chain seq x y z
N MET A 1 21.29 69.47 -11.09
CA MET A 1 21.99 68.35 -11.76
C MET A 1 21.04 67.21 -12.16
N LEU A 2 19.77 67.49 -12.51
CA LEU A 2 18.79 66.49 -13.00
C LEU A 2 17.90 67.00 -14.15
N SER A 3 18.27 68.10 -14.81
CA SER A 3 17.54 68.66 -15.95
C SER A 3 18.11 68.27 -17.32
N LYS A 4 19.00 67.26 -17.38
CA LYS A 4 19.66 66.80 -18.63
C LYS A 4 19.32 65.35 -19.04
N LEU A 5 18.32 64.71 -18.43
CA LEU A 5 17.99 63.29 -18.70
C LEU A 5 16.77 63.03 -19.59
N PHE A 6 16.12 64.06 -20.15
CA PHE A 6 14.99 63.84 -21.05
C PHE A 6 15.20 64.59 -22.38
N PRO A 7 15.32 63.87 -23.51
CA PRO A 7 15.31 64.48 -24.83
C PRO A 7 13.98 65.19 -25.07
N SER A 8 14.06 66.41 -25.59
CA SER A 8 12.93 67.20 -26.07
C SER A 8 12.33 66.62 -27.35
N SER A 9 11.63 65.49 -27.21
CA SER A 9 10.61 64.99 -28.15
C SER A 9 9.99 63.67 -27.64
N VAL A 10 9.70 63.57 -26.34
CA VAL A 10 8.89 62.46 -25.85
C VAL A 10 7.44 62.71 -26.27
N ASN A 11 7.07 62.12 -27.42
CA ASN A 11 5.74 62.21 -27.99
C ASN A 11 4.74 61.60 -26.98
N LEU A 12 3.96 62.49 -26.35
CA LEU A 12 3.08 62.21 -25.21
C LEU A 12 2.14 61.04 -25.47
N LYS A 13 1.77 60.78 -26.75
CA LYS A 13 0.96 59.65 -27.18
C LYS A 13 1.61 58.29 -26.92
N TYR A 14 2.94 58.18 -27.07
CA TYR A 14 3.66 56.93 -26.81
C TYR A 14 3.89 56.68 -25.32
N CYS A 15 4.11 57.74 -24.52
CA CYS A 15 4.13 57.61 -23.06
C CYS A 15 2.77 57.25 -22.50
N THR A 16 1.67 57.82 -23.01
CA THR A 16 0.32 57.40 -22.61
C THR A 16 0.00 55.99 -23.06
N ALA A 17 0.41 55.55 -24.27
CA ALA A 17 0.22 54.17 -24.71
C ALA A 17 1.03 53.16 -23.88
N PHE A 18 2.26 53.52 -23.47
CA PHE A 18 3.10 52.69 -22.61
C PHE A 18 2.62 52.67 -21.15
N LEU A 19 2.07 53.77 -20.64
CA LEU A 19 1.45 53.83 -19.31
C LEU A 19 0.06 53.16 -19.30
N VAL A 20 -0.68 53.19 -20.41
CA VAL A 20 -1.93 52.44 -20.59
C VAL A 20 -1.63 50.97 -20.78
N SER A 21 -0.56 50.58 -21.47
CA SER A 21 -0.15 49.17 -21.53
C SER A 21 0.37 48.69 -20.18
N LEU A 22 1.20 49.45 -19.46
CA LEU A 22 1.58 49.14 -18.08
C LEU A 22 0.38 49.15 -17.12
N GLY A 23 -0.58 50.05 -17.32
CA GLY A 23 -1.81 50.17 -16.54
C GLY A 23 -2.78 49.02 -16.79
N LEU A 24 -2.99 48.63 -18.05
CA LEU A 24 -3.75 47.43 -18.45
C LEU A 24 -3.05 46.16 -17.99
N THR A 25 -1.72 46.08 -18.10
CA THR A 25 -0.93 44.96 -17.57
C THR A 25 -1.02 44.94 -16.04
N TYR A 26 -1.00 46.09 -15.36
CA TYR A 26 -1.18 46.21 -13.92
C TYR A 26 -2.59 45.82 -13.48
N ILE A 27 -3.63 46.21 -14.24
CA ILE A 27 -5.03 45.83 -14.00
C ILE A 27 -5.22 44.33 -14.24
N VAL A 28 -4.69 43.76 -15.33
CA VAL A 28 -4.68 42.32 -15.60
C VAL A 28 -3.88 41.54 -14.54
N ILE A 29 -2.80 42.13 -13.99
CA ILE A 29 -2.01 41.56 -12.90
C ILE A 29 -2.75 41.64 -11.55
N LYS A 30 -3.55 42.68 -11.31
CA LYS A 30 -4.30 42.85 -10.05
C LYS A 30 -5.69 42.23 -10.06
N ASP A 31 -6.30 42.04 -11.23
CA ASP A 31 -7.61 41.45 -11.35
C ASP A 31 -7.50 39.92 -11.16
N THR A 32 -7.93 39.48 -9.99
CA THR A 32 -7.89 38.07 -9.60
C THR A 32 -8.70 37.18 -10.54
N ASN A 33 -9.73 37.71 -11.21
CA ASN A 33 -10.55 36.95 -12.14
C ASN A 33 -9.85 36.79 -13.50
N ILE A 34 -9.21 37.83 -14.01
CA ILE A 34 -8.40 37.75 -15.24
C ILE A 34 -7.19 36.84 -15.02
N GLN A 35 -6.53 36.93 -13.85
CA GLN A 35 -5.45 36.00 -13.50
C GLN A 35 -5.90 34.55 -13.35
N LYS A 36 -7.11 34.31 -12.83
CA LYS A 36 -7.71 32.96 -12.79
C LYS A 36 -8.01 32.46 -14.19
N TYR A 37 -8.56 33.31 -15.05
CA TYR A 37 -8.88 32.97 -16.44
C TYR A 37 -7.64 32.71 -17.30
N LEU A 38 -6.60 33.55 -17.20
CA LEU A 38 -5.31 33.33 -17.87
C LEU A 38 -4.61 32.07 -17.36
N ARG A 39 -4.62 31.82 -16.05
CA ARG A 39 -4.11 30.55 -15.49
C ARG A 39 -4.92 29.35 -15.99
N PHE A 40 -6.23 29.49 -16.12
CA PHE A 40 -7.10 28.46 -16.68
C PHE A 40 -6.76 28.19 -18.15
N ILE A 41 -6.61 29.21 -18.99
CA ILE A 41 -6.23 29.06 -20.41
C ILE A 41 -4.83 28.45 -20.53
N LEU A 42 -3.84 28.98 -19.81
CA LEU A 42 -2.46 28.46 -19.84
C LEU A 42 -2.41 27.02 -19.34
N ARG A 43 -3.21 26.65 -18.33
CA ARG A 43 -3.34 25.26 -17.89
C ARG A 43 -4.00 24.41 -18.96
N LYS A 44 -5.14 24.82 -19.53
CA LYS A 44 -5.80 24.08 -20.61
C LYS A 44 -4.84 23.85 -21.79
N TRP A 45 -4.10 24.87 -22.20
CA TRP A 45 -3.09 24.75 -23.24
C TRP A 45 -1.93 23.83 -22.83
N SER A 46 -1.44 23.94 -21.59
CA SER A 46 -0.43 23.02 -21.06
C SER A 46 -0.93 21.57 -20.98
N TYR A 47 -2.22 21.36 -20.66
CA TYR A 47 -2.88 20.05 -20.62
C TYR A 47 -2.91 19.38 -22.00
N ASP A 48 -3.20 20.14 -23.06
CA ASP A 48 -3.21 19.61 -24.43
C ASP A 48 -1.82 19.19 -24.94
N HIS A 49 -0.75 19.57 -24.22
CA HIS A 49 0.65 19.28 -24.58
C HIS A 49 1.38 18.41 -23.52
N LYS A 50 0.65 17.77 -22.59
CA LYS A 50 1.26 16.86 -21.60
C LYS A 50 1.70 15.55 -22.26
N VAL A 51 2.94 15.16 -22.01
CA VAL A 51 3.50 13.91 -22.51
C VAL A 51 3.15 12.78 -21.55
N THR A 52 2.41 11.78 -22.04
CA THR A 52 2.11 10.55 -21.30
C THR A 52 2.84 9.38 -21.94
N VAL A 53 3.58 8.61 -21.13
CA VAL A 53 4.31 7.41 -21.56
C VAL A 53 3.69 6.19 -20.89
N ILE A 54 3.35 5.18 -21.68
CA ILE A 54 2.93 3.87 -21.16
C ILE A 54 4.20 3.03 -21.01
N VAL A 55 4.32 2.34 -19.88
CA VAL A 55 5.46 1.51 -19.56
C VAL A 55 4.98 0.07 -19.38
N SER A 56 5.30 -0.77 -20.35
CA SER A 56 4.96 -2.20 -20.37
C SER A 56 6.20 -3.09 -20.52
N SER A 57 7.40 -2.51 -20.56
CA SER A 57 8.69 -3.21 -20.65
C SER A 57 9.77 -2.59 -19.76
N GLU A 58 10.87 -3.33 -19.52
CA GLU A 58 12.00 -2.86 -18.71
C GLU A 58 12.73 -1.67 -19.39
N THR A 59 12.83 -1.65 -20.72
CA THR A 59 13.46 -0.56 -21.47
C THR A 59 12.67 0.75 -21.36
N GLU A 60 11.34 0.67 -21.48
CA GLU A 60 10.45 1.82 -21.28
C GLU A 60 10.49 2.32 -19.83
N SER A 61 10.62 1.41 -18.87
CA SER A 61 10.74 1.73 -17.45
C SER A 61 11.98 2.58 -17.16
N LYS A 62 13.14 2.17 -17.68
CA LYS A 62 14.39 2.95 -17.55
C LYS A 62 14.23 4.36 -18.11
N PHE A 63 13.68 4.48 -19.31
CA PHE A 63 13.43 5.79 -19.93
C PHE A 63 12.47 6.66 -19.09
N ALA A 64 11.34 6.11 -18.66
CA ALA A 64 10.35 6.84 -17.88
C ALA A 64 10.92 7.31 -16.53
N VAL A 65 11.64 6.44 -15.82
CA VAL A 65 12.28 6.75 -14.54
C VAL A 65 13.37 7.81 -14.68
N GLU A 66 14.20 7.75 -15.72
CA GLU A 66 15.20 8.79 -15.99
C GLU A 66 14.54 10.15 -16.25
N GLN A 67 13.46 10.19 -17.03
CA GLN A 67 12.70 11.42 -17.24
C GLN A 67 12.10 11.96 -15.95
N LEU A 68 11.48 11.10 -15.13
CA LEU A 68 10.94 11.48 -13.83
C LEU A 68 12.04 12.05 -12.93
N LYS A 69 13.17 11.36 -12.76
CA LYS A 69 14.31 11.84 -11.94
C LYS A 69 14.81 13.20 -12.38
N ARG A 70 15.00 13.40 -13.69
CA ARG A 70 15.42 14.70 -14.24
C ARG A 70 14.45 15.82 -13.87
N LYS A 71 13.15 15.54 -13.93
CA LYS A 71 12.08 16.51 -13.63
C LYS A 71 11.89 16.76 -12.13
N LEU A 72 12.33 15.83 -11.27
CA LEU A 72 12.30 15.93 -9.82
C LEU A 72 13.49 16.69 -9.21
N ASN A 73 14.51 17.02 -10.00
CA ASN A 73 15.71 17.72 -9.50
C ASN A 73 15.42 19.09 -8.89
N GLU A 74 14.46 19.85 -9.43
CA GLU A 74 14.10 21.17 -8.89
C GLU A 74 13.09 21.09 -7.75
N ARG A 75 12.16 20.14 -7.82
CA ARG A 75 11.03 19.96 -6.90
C ARG A 75 10.75 18.47 -6.75
N LYS A 76 10.96 17.94 -5.55
CA LYS A 76 10.81 16.51 -5.26
C LYS A 76 9.37 16.15 -4.89
N VAL A 77 8.42 16.49 -5.77
CA VAL A 77 7.01 16.10 -5.63
C VAL A 77 6.55 15.36 -6.88
N ILE A 78 5.82 14.27 -6.67
CA ILE A 78 5.27 13.45 -7.73
C ILE A 78 3.82 13.10 -7.40
N GLY A 79 2.93 13.21 -8.38
CA GLY A 79 1.56 12.74 -8.26
C GLY A 79 1.55 11.22 -8.36
N LEU A 80 0.81 10.55 -7.47
CA LEU A 80 0.68 9.10 -7.47
C LEU A 80 -0.79 8.71 -7.40
N ASP A 81 -1.17 7.76 -8.25
CA ASP A 81 -2.45 7.06 -8.18
C ASP A 81 -2.26 5.58 -8.57
N CYS A 82 -3.30 4.76 -8.39
CA CYS A 82 -3.30 3.34 -8.79
C CYS A 82 -4.67 2.91 -9.33
N GLU A 83 -4.68 2.02 -10.32
CA GLU A 83 -5.90 1.41 -10.85
C GLU A 83 -5.84 -0.12 -10.86
N TRP A 84 -6.99 -0.77 -10.68
CA TRP A 84 -7.11 -2.22 -10.58
C TRP A 84 -8.48 -2.72 -11.02
N VAL A 85 -8.57 -4.01 -11.36
CA VAL A 85 -9.83 -4.68 -11.64
C VAL A 85 -10.46 -5.19 -10.33
N SER A 86 -11.79 -5.19 -10.25
CA SER A 86 -12.53 -5.77 -9.12
C SER A 86 -13.59 -6.74 -9.61
N THR A 87 -13.52 -8.00 -9.17
CA THR A 87 -14.49 -9.04 -9.52
C THR A 87 -15.23 -9.52 -8.28
N LYS A 88 -16.57 -9.51 -8.31
CA LYS A 88 -17.44 -9.97 -7.20
C LYS A 88 -17.07 -9.33 -5.83
N GLY A 89 -16.72 -8.04 -5.84
CA GLY A 89 -16.35 -7.29 -4.64
C GLY A 89 -14.94 -7.60 -4.10
N LYS A 90 -14.12 -8.36 -4.83
CA LYS A 90 -12.71 -8.58 -4.50
C LYS A 90 -11.82 -7.82 -5.48
N ARG A 91 -10.86 -7.09 -4.94
CA ARG A 91 -9.84 -6.39 -5.69
C ARG A 91 -8.78 -7.38 -6.20
N HIS A 92 -8.39 -7.25 -7.46
CA HIS A 92 -7.20 -7.86 -8.05
C HIS A 92 -5.95 -7.02 -7.72
N PRO A 93 -4.72 -7.54 -7.93
CA PRO A 93 -3.50 -6.74 -7.84
C PRO A 93 -3.58 -5.42 -8.61
N VAL A 94 -2.83 -4.39 -8.19
CA VAL A 94 -2.76 -3.10 -8.90
C VAL A 94 -2.30 -3.33 -10.34
N ALA A 95 -3.16 -3.04 -11.32
CA ALA A 95 -2.86 -3.25 -12.73
C ALA A 95 -2.05 -2.10 -13.33
N LEU A 96 -2.31 -0.87 -12.87
CA LEU A 96 -1.68 0.36 -13.37
C LEU A 96 -1.24 1.25 -12.21
N LEU A 97 -0.01 1.74 -12.27
CA LEU A 97 0.54 2.76 -11.37
C LEU A 97 0.82 4.03 -12.18
N GLN A 98 0.28 5.15 -11.73
CA GLN A 98 0.46 6.45 -12.37
C GLN A 98 1.44 7.31 -11.58
N LEU A 99 2.43 7.88 -12.27
CA LEU A 99 3.38 8.82 -11.69
C LEU A 99 3.45 10.09 -12.55
N ALA A 100 3.15 11.24 -11.95
CA ALA A 100 3.14 12.52 -12.66
C ALA A 100 4.16 13.51 -12.07
N ALA A 101 5.02 14.05 -12.91
CA ALA A 101 6.00 15.07 -12.55
C ALA A 101 5.38 16.48 -12.54
N PRO A 102 6.03 17.47 -11.89
CA PRO A 102 5.49 18.84 -11.79
C PRO A 102 5.30 19.57 -13.11
N ASP A 103 6.00 19.17 -14.18
CA ASP A 103 5.86 19.77 -15.50
C ASP A 103 4.79 19.10 -16.37
N GLY A 104 4.02 18.16 -15.80
CA GLY A 104 2.93 17.47 -16.47
C GLY A 104 3.33 16.22 -17.26
N PHE A 105 4.61 15.84 -17.28
CA PHE A 105 4.99 14.52 -17.76
C PHE A 105 4.40 13.43 -16.86
N CYS A 106 3.69 12.46 -17.46
CA CYS A 106 3.09 11.35 -16.75
C CYS A 106 3.58 10.02 -17.32
N SER A 107 3.92 9.09 -16.44
CA SER A 107 4.26 7.71 -16.77
C SER A 107 3.24 6.76 -16.16
N LEU A 108 2.68 5.89 -17.00
CA LEU A 108 1.69 4.89 -16.64
C LEU A 108 2.37 3.52 -16.66
N PHE A 109 2.78 3.02 -15.50
CA PHE A 109 3.39 1.71 -15.35
C PHE A 109 2.32 0.64 -15.34
N HIS A 110 2.20 -0.10 -16.44
CA HIS A 110 1.23 -1.18 -16.60
C HIS A 110 1.75 -2.44 -15.92
N LEU A 111 1.68 -2.45 -14.59
CA LEU A 111 2.30 -3.45 -13.71
C LEU A 111 1.90 -4.88 -14.03
N CYS A 112 0.67 -5.12 -14.50
CA CYS A 112 0.23 -6.46 -14.90
C CYS A 112 0.87 -6.98 -16.20
N SER A 113 1.43 -6.09 -17.02
CA SER A 113 2.18 -6.43 -18.25
C SER A 113 3.67 -6.64 -17.98
N LEU A 114 4.16 -6.23 -16.81
CA LEU A 114 5.55 -6.38 -16.38
C LEU A 114 5.73 -7.70 -15.62
N LYS A 115 6.82 -8.43 -15.90
CA LYS A 115 7.16 -9.67 -15.18
C LYS A 115 7.40 -9.44 -13.68
N ARG A 116 7.94 -8.27 -13.33
CA ARG A 116 8.26 -7.82 -11.98
C ARG A 116 8.27 -6.30 -11.94
N VAL A 117 8.13 -5.72 -10.75
CA VAL A 117 8.34 -4.29 -10.56
C VAL A 117 9.82 -3.95 -10.84
N PRO A 118 10.12 -3.04 -11.79
CA PRO A 118 11.50 -2.70 -12.13
C PRO A 118 12.23 -2.04 -10.95
N SER A 119 13.51 -2.37 -10.77
CA SER A 119 14.31 -1.86 -9.64
C SER A 119 14.48 -0.35 -9.65
N GLU A 120 14.62 0.24 -10.83
CA GLU A 120 14.79 1.68 -11.01
C GLU A 120 13.54 2.47 -10.59
N LEU A 121 12.36 1.86 -10.69
CA LEU A 121 11.11 2.44 -10.21
C LEU A 121 11.09 2.50 -8.67
N LEU A 122 11.67 1.49 -8.00
CA LEU A 122 11.80 1.47 -6.54
C LEU A 122 12.64 2.66 -6.04
N GLU A 123 13.63 3.10 -6.80
CA GLU A 123 14.44 4.27 -6.43
C GLU A 123 13.60 5.55 -6.27
N ILE A 124 12.48 5.68 -6.98
CA ILE A 124 11.54 6.79 -6.80
C ILE A 124 10.56 6.49 -5.68
N LEU A 125 9.95 5.29 -5.69
CA LEU A 125 8.89 4.93 -4.75
C LEU A 125 9.39 4.84 -3.30
N GLU A 126 10.61 4.34 -3.09
CA GLU A 126 11.23 4.14 -1.78
C GLU A 126 12.03 5.36 -1.28
N ASP A 127 12.22 6.40 -2.10
CA ASP A 127 12.91 7.64 -1.69
C ASP A 127 11.99 8.55 -0.86
N LYS A 128 12.26 8.62 0.44
CA LYS A 128 11.54 9.48 1.41
C LYS A 128 11.65 10.98 1.12
N SER A 129 12.65 11.42 0.38
CA SER A 129 12.83 12.83 0.02
C SER A 129 11.89 13.29 -1.10
N ILE A 130 11.23 12.35 -1.79
CA ILE A 130 10.23 12.61 -2.81
C ILE A 130 8.84 12.45 -2.19
N LEU A 131 8.05 13.54 -2.19
CA LEU A 131 6.66 13.51 -1.77
C LEU A 131 5.78 12.89 -2.86
N LYS A 132 5.03 11.84 -2.51
CA LYS A 132 4.03 11.20 -3.37
C LYS A 132 2.67 11.74 -2.98
N VAL A 133 2.09 12.61 -3.79
CA VAL A 133 0.86 13.34 -3.46
C VAL A 133 -0.34 12.75 -4.18
N GLY A 134 -1.46 12.71 -3.47
CA GLY A 134 -2.74 12.20 -3.98
C GLY A 134 -3.82 12.24 -2.92
N VAL A 135 -5.04 11.85 -3.27
CA VAL A 135 -6.13 11.68 -2.28
C VAL A 135 -6.24 10.20 -1.96
N ALA A 136 -6.13 9.84 -0.67
CA ALA A 136 -6.05 8.46 -0.22
C ALA A 136 -4.80 7.69 -0.68
N VAL A 137 -3.75 8.41 -1.13
CA VAL A 137 -2.48 7.88 -1.65
C VAL A 137 -1.76 6.86 -0.73
N VAL A 138 -1.96 6.95 0.59
CA VAL A 138 -1.43 5.97 1.56
C VAL A 138 -2.09 4.59 1.40
N THR A 139 -3.34 4.56 0.94
CA THR A 139 -4.08 3.33 0.59
C THR A 139 -3.49 2.69 -0.65
N ASP A 140 -3.15 3.50 -1.66
CA ASP A 140 -2.53 3.01 -2.90
C ASP A 140 -1.13 2.45 -2.63
N ALA A 141 -0.33 3.17 -1.81
CA ALA A 141 0.93 2.67 -1.30
C ALA A 141 0.80 1.33 -0.54
N HIS A 142 -0.27 1.16 0.24
CA HIS A 142 -0.55 -0.10 0.91
C HIS A 142 -0.88 -1.22 -0.07
N TYR A 143 -1.63 -0.94 -1.14
CA TYR A 143 -1.91 -1.93 -2.18
C TYR A 143 -0.65 -2.35 -2.94
N LEU A 144 0.23 -1.40 -3.29
CA LEU A 144 1.53 -1.69 -3.89
C LEU A 144 2.39 -2.60 -2.99
N LEU A 145 2.37 -2.36 -1.66
CA LEU A 145 3.08 -3.20 -0.70
C LEU A 145 2.49 -4.63 -0.63
N VAL A 146 1.16 -4.76 -0.58
CA VAL A 146 0.49 -6.05 -0.46
C VAL A 146 0.65 -6.89 -1.73
N ASP A 147 0.53 -6.25 -2.89
CA ASP A 147 0.51 -6.94 -4.19
C ASP A 147 1.91 -7.26 -4.71
N TYR A 148 2.84 -6.31 -4.54
CA TYR A 148 4.16 -6.35 -5.16
C TYR A 148 5.32 -6.28 -4.17
N GLY A 149 5.06 -6.13 -2.87
CA GLY A 149 6.11 -5.97 -1.86
C GLY A 149 6.85 -4.62 -1.93
N VAL A 150 6.30 -3.64 -2.63
CA VAL A 150 6.92 -2.32 -2.88
C VAL A 150 6.66 -1.38 -1.70
N HIS A 151 7.71 -0.84 -1.11
CA HIS A 151 7.60 0.13 -0.01
C HIS A 151 7.47 1.56 -0.54
N CYS A 152 6.28 1.96 -0.94
CA CYS A 152 6.04 3.36 -1.30
C CYS A 152 6.03 4.25 -0.04
N VAL A 153 7.09 5.06 0.13
CA VAL A 153 7.24 6.03 1.24
C VAL A 153 7.15 7.46 0.74
N GLY A 154 6.98 8.44 1.64
CA GLY A 154 6.82 9.85 1.24
C GLY A 154 5.39 10.22 0.82
N CYS A 155 4.41 9.36 1.07
CA CYS A 155 3.01 9.58 0.71
C CYS A 155 2.37 10.71 1.51
N LEU A 156 1.79 11.71 0.85
CA LEU A 156 1.17 12.88 1.47
C LEU A 156 -0.25 13.07 0.94
N ASP A 157 -1.24 12.90 1.82
CA ASP A 157 -2.64 13.04 1.46
C ASP A 157 -3.06 14.51 1.35
N LEU A 158 -3.52 14.92 0.17
CA LEU A 158 -3.90 16.30 -0.16
C LEU A 158 -5.02 16.86 0.74
N ARG A 159 -5.80 15.99 1.40
CA ARG A 159 -6.86 16.41 2.32
C ARG A 159 -6.32 17.10 3.57
N TYR A 160 -5.10 16.79 4.00
CA TYR A 160 -4.45 17.54 5.08
C TYR A 160 -4.14 18.98 4.67
N LEU A 161 -3.61 19.17 3.46
CA LEU A 161 -3.31 20.49 2.91
C LEU A 161 -4.60 21.30 2.76
N ALA A 162 -5.64 20.70 2.17
CA ALA A 162 -6.94 21.34 2.00
C ALA A 162 -7.49 21.84 3.34
N LYS A 163 -7.48 20.98 4.36
CA LYS A 163 -7.94 21.33 5.71
C LYS A 163 -7.14 22.50 6.29
N GLN A 164 -5.82 22.46 6.17
CA GLN A 164 -4.92 23.47 6.70
C GLN A 164 -5.22 24.84 6.10
N VAL A 165 -5.48 24.90 4.79
CA VAL A 165 -5.81 26.17 4.14
C VAL A 165 -7.27 26.60 4.27
N GLY A 166 -8.11 25.83 4.95
CA GLY A 166 -9.54 26.14 5.14
C GLY A 166 -10.43 25.70 3.96
N VAL A 167 -9.92 24.88 3.05
CA VAL A 167 -10.69 24.22 2.00
C VAL A 167 -11.28 22.93 2.55
N GLU A 168 -12.52 22.62 2.19
CA GLU A 168 -13.16 21.40 2.67
C GLU A 168 -12.43 20.15 2.16
N PRO A 169 -11.98 19.25 3.04
CA PRO A 169 -11.22 18.06 2.62
C PRO A 169 -12.14 17.06 1.91
N ARG A 170 -12.10 17.06 0.57
CA ARG A 170 -12.95 16.25 -0.31
C ARG A 170 -12.13 15.30 -1.19
N GLY A 171 -12.81 14.52 -2.04
CA GLY A 171 -12.17 13.67 -3.05
C GLY A 171 -11.46 14.50 -4.13
N LEU A 172 -10.50 13.88 -4.84
CA LEU A 172 -9.64 14.53 -5.84
C LEU A 172 -10.46 15.36 -6.85
N ALA A 173 -11.49 14.76 -7.44
CA ALA A 173 -12.33 15.42 -8.43
C ALA A 173 -13.24 16.54 -7.88
N LYS A 174 -13.47 16.60 -6.56
CA LYS A 174 -14.12 17.76 -5.93
C LYS A 174 -13.10 18.87 -5.70
N LEU A 175 -11.93 18.53 -5.15
CA LEU A 175 -10.83 19.49 -4.96
C LEU A 175 -10.41 20.15 -6.30
N ALA A 176 -10.31 19.38 -7.37
CA ALA A 176 -10.01 19.89 -8.71
C ALA A 176 -11.06 20.91 -9.19
N LYS A 177 -12.34 20.60 -8.97
CA LYS A 177 -13.46 21.49 -9.33
C LYS A 177 -13.46 22.76 -8.47
N ASP A 178 -13.29 22.61 -7.16
CA ASP A 178 -13.35 23.71 -6.20
C ASP A 178 -12.18 24.69 -6.38
N LEU A 179 -10.98 24.18 -6.65
CA LEU A 179 -9.78 25.01 -6.81
C LEU A 179 -9.62 25.59 -8.22
N PHE A 180 -10.02 24.82 -9.26
CA PHE A 180 -9.63 25.11 -10.64
C PHE A 180 -10.79 25.15 -11.64
N GLY A 181 -12.00 24.77 -11.22
CA GLY A 181 -13.12 24.59 -12.14
C GLY A 181 -12.97 23.40 -13.09
N THR A 182 -11.96 22.55 -12.88
CA THR A 182 -11.71 21.36 -13.72
C THR A 182 -12.64 20.22 -13.33
N GLU A 183 -13.40 19.72 -14.30
CA GLU A 183 -14.20 18.51 -14.11
C GLU A 183 -13.41 17.27 -14.54
N LEU A 184 -13.06 16.43 -13.58
CA LEU A 184 -12.49 15.11 -13.85
C LEU A 184 -13.61 14.15 -14.28
N ASP A 185 -13.31 13.26 -15.21
CA ASP A 185 -14.22 12.20 -15.61
C ASP A 185 -14.51 11.30 -14.38
N LYS A 186 -15.79 11.07 -14.10
CA LYS A 186 -16.25 10.24 -12.97
C LYS A 186 -16.99 9.01 -13.47
N SER A 187 -16.91 8.73 -14.76
CA SER A 187 -17.59 7.61 -15.37
C SER A 187 -17.14 6.31 -14.70
N TRP A 188 -18.10 5.63 -14.07
CA TRP A 188 -17.87 4.31 -13.52
C TRP A 188 -17.44 3.32 -14.60
N GLN A 189 -17.79 3.57 -15.87
CA GLN A 189 -17.40 2.74 -17.00
C GLN A 189 -15.88 2.79 -17.25
N ILE A 190 -15.22 3.91 -16.96
CA ILE A 190 -13.76 4.04 -17.07
C ILE A 190 -13.09 3.63 -15.76
N ARG A 191 -13.55 4.17 -14.62
CA ARG A 191 -12.97 3.88 -13.30
C ARG A 191 -13.04 2.40 -12.91
N CYS A 192 -14.08 1.68 -13.36
CA CYS A 192 -14.23 0.25 -13.15
C CYS A 192 -14.04 -0.55 -14.46
N SER A 193 -13.31 0.01 -15.41
CA SER A 193 -12.96 -0.66 -16.67
C SER A 193 -11.95 -1.80 -16.45
N ASN A 194 -11.69 -2.56 -17.51
CA ASN A 194 -10.65 -3.57 -17.49
C ASN A 194 -9.26 -2.93 -17.60
N TRP A 195 -8.66 -2.60 -16.46
CA TRP A 195 -7.29 -2.08 -16.37
C TRP A 195 -6.20 -3.14 -16.63
N GLU A 196 -6.59 -4.43 -16.64
CA GLU A 196 -5.71 -5.57 -16.99
C GLU A 196 -5.71 -5.85 -18.52
N SER A 197 -6.40 -5.02 -19.32
CA SER A 197 -6.41 -5.14 -20.78
C SER A 197 -5.01 -4.97 -21.36
N GLU A 198 -4.58 -5.88 -22.24
CA GLU A 198 -3.26 -5.85 -22.91
C GLU A 198 -2.95 -4.49 -23.54
N THR A 199 -3.96 -3.85 -24.14
CA THR A 199 -3.87 -2.47 -24.62
C THR A 199 -4.86 -1.59 -23.87
N LEU A 200 -4.37 -0.50 -23.29
CA LEU A 200 -5.19 0.53 -22.68
C LEU A 200 -5.81 1.43 -23.75
N THR A 201 -7.08 1.77 -23.58
CA THR A 201 -7.78 2.71 -24.47
C THR A 201 -7.30 4.15 -24.24
N SER A 202 -7.42 5.01 -25.26
CA SER A 202 -7.08 6.44 -25.13
C SER A 202 -7.83 7.12 -23.97
N LYS A 203 -9.07 6.72 -23.69
CA LYS A 203 -9.84 7.22 -22.55
C LYS A 203 -9.27 6.79 -21.20
N GLN A 204 -8.85 5.53 -21.07
CA GLN A 204 -8.18 5.03 -19.87
C GLN A 204 -6.85 5.76 -19.63
N ILE A 205 -6.05 5.93 -20.68
CA ILE A 205 -4.77 6.64 -20.62
C ILE A 205 -4.99 8.09 -20.16
N GLN A 206 -5.93 8.80 -20.78
CA GLN A 206 -6.24 10.19 -20.44
C GLN A 206 -6.76 10.31 -19.00
N TYR A 207 -7.70 9.44 -18.60
CA TYR A 207 -8.24 9.39 -17.24
C TYR A 207 -7.11 9.21 -16.22
N ALA A 208 -6.30 8.17 -16.39
CA ALA A 208 -5.23 7.79 -15.47
C ALA A 208 -4.16 8.89 -15.35
N ALA A 209 -3.74 9.46 -16.49
CA ALA A 209 -2.76 10.55 -16.50
C ALA A 209 -3.30 11.82 -15.82
N GLN A 210 -4.59 12.12 -16.01
CA GLN A 210 -5.22 13.31 -15.45
C GLN A 210 -5.30 13.24 -13.92
N ASP A 211 -5.63 12.09 -13.34
CA ASP A 211 -5.73 11.91 -11.88
C ASP A 211 -4.36 12.10 -11.18
N ALA A 212 -3.28 11.54 -11.72
CA ALA A 212 -1.94 11.79 -11.17
C ALA A 212 -1.48 13.24 -11.39
N CYS A 213 -1.71 13.82 -12.57
CA CYS A 213 -1.29 15.19 -12.86
C CYS A 213 -2.01 16.23 -11.99
N ILE A 214 -3.34 16.12 -11.86
CA ILE A 214 -4.12 17.08 -11.09
C ILE A 214 -3.76 17.04 -9.61
N ALA A 215 -3.33 15.89 -9.08
CA ALA A 215 -2.85 15.79 -7.71
C ALA A 215 -1.64 16.70 -7.43
N VAL A 216 -0.70 16.79 -8.38
CA VAL A 216 0.46 17.72 -8.26
C VAL A 216 0.00 19.17 -8.33
N GLU A 217 -0.92 19.50 -9.22
CA GLU A 217 -1.44 20.86 -9.33
C GLU A 217 -2.21 21.29 -8.07
N ILE A 218 -2.99 20.39 -7.48
CA ILE A 218 -3.67 20.60 -6.19
C ILE A 218 -2.64 20.84 -5.09
N PHE A 219 -1.59 20.01 -5.02
CA PHE A 219 -0.50 20.20 -4.06
C PHE A 219 0.11 21.60 -4.20
N ASP A 220 0.52 21.98 -5.40
CA ASP A 220 1.19 23.26 -5.66
C ASP A 220 0.31 24.45 -5.23
N GLN A 221 -0.99 24.41 -5.56
CA GLN A 221 -1.93 25.47 -5.17
C GLN A 221 -2.09 25.57 -3.65
N LEU A 222 -2.39 24.45 -2.98
CA LEU A 222 -2.65 24.46 -1.52
C LEU A 222 -1.37 24.78 -0.72
N ASN A 223 -0.23 24.25 -1.15
CA ASN A 223 1.06 24.57 -0.56
C ASN A 223 1.39 26.07 -0.71
N HIS A 224 1.17 26.63 -1.90
CA HIS A 224 1.39 28.05 -2.14
C HIS A 224 0.50 28.94 -1.28
N GLU A 225 -0.78 28.58 -1.11
CA GLU A 225 -1.71 29.29 -0.24
C GLU A 225 -1.24 29.29 1.21
N GLU A 226 -0.80 28.14 1.74
CA GLU A 226 -0.31 28.06 3.11
C GLU A 226 0.98 28.88 3.31
N ILE A 227 1.93 28.78 2.38
CA ILE A 227 3.16 29.60 2.41
C ILE A 227 2.82 31.09 2.37
N CYS A 228 1.81 31.49 1.59
CA CYS A 228 1.39 32.88 1.49
C CYS A 228 0.73 33.43 2.75
N LYS A 229 0.10 32.56 3.57
CA LYS A 229 -0.45 32.92 4.88
C LYS A 229 0.63 33.14 5.93
N VAL A 230 1.66 32.31 5.91
CA VAL A 230 2.70 32.30 6.95
C VAL A 230 3.79 33.34 6.70
N HIS A 231 4.21 33.57 5.44
CA HIS A 231 5.33 34.46 5.13
C HIS A 231 4.88 35.67 4.32
N SER A 232 5.46 36.84 4.56
CA SER A 232 5.21 38.04 3.75
C SER A 232 5.75 37.90 2.34
N ARG A 233 5.16 38.63 1.38
CA ARG A 233 5.61 38.62 -0.02
C ARG A 233 7.09 38.97 -0.17
N TRP A 234 7.58 39.94 0.60
CA TRP A 234 8.99 40.38 0.55
C TRP A 234 9.96 39.29 0.99
N LYS A 235 9.62 38.53 2.04
CA LYS A 235 10.43 37.40 2.50
C LYS A 235 10.51 36.30 1.44
N ARG A 236 9.40 36.01 0.77
CA ARG A 236 9.32 35.00 -0.31
C ARG A 236 10.06 35.43 -1.58
N LEU A 237 10.16 36.73 -1.86
CA LEU A 237 10.87 37.24 -3.05
C LEU A 237 12.36 36.89 -3.01
N LEU A 238 12.93 36.73 -1.81
CA LEU A 238 14.34 36.40 -1.59
C LEU A 238 14.61 34.89 -1.58
N TRP A 239 13.58 34.05 -1.68
CA TRP A 239 13.74 32.59 -1.64
C TRP A 239 14.21 32.05 -2.98
N SER A 240 15.25 31.21 -2.96
CA SER A 240 15.56 30.35 -4.08
C SER A 240 14.48 29.26 -4.26
N LYS A 241 14.49 28.59 -5.42
CA LYS A 241 13.63 27.41 -5.65
C LYS A 241 13.84 26.34 -4.56
N LYS A 242 15.10 26.16 -4.13
CA LYS A 242 15.46 25.21 -3.08
C LYS A 242 14.87 25.63 -1.73
N ASP A 243 14.99 26.89 -1.34
CA ASP A 243 14.45 27.39 -0.07
C ASP A 243 12.92 27.21 -0.01
N TYR A 244 12.24 27.50 -1.13
CA TYR A 244 10.80 27.28 -1.24
C TYR A 244 10.45 25.81 -1.05
N TRP A 245 11.19 24.91 -1.70
CA TRP A 245 10.97 23.47 -1.59
C TRP A 245 11.27 22.94 -0.18
N ASP A 246 12.41 23.29 0.41
CA ASP A 246 12.79 22.87 1.76
C ASP A 246 11.75 23.32 2.78
N HIS A 247 11.23 24.55 2.63
CA HIS A 247 10.13 25.03 3.46
C HIS A 247 8.84 24.22 3.25
N SER A 248 8.48 23.95 2.00
CA SER A 248 7.30 23.15 1.64
C SER A 248 7.38 21.74 2.25
N TYR A 249 8.53 21.08 2.11
CA TYR A 249 8.74 19.73 2.66
C TYR A 249 8.61 19.73 4.19
N ASN A 250 9.24 20.69 4.88
CA ASN A 250 9.18 20.79 6.33
C ASN A 250 7.75 21.02 6.84
N LEU A 251 6.98 21.88 6.18
CA LEU A 251 5.59 22.18 6.52
C LEU A 251 4.70 20.93 6.52
N TRP A 252 4.89 20.04 5.55
CA TRP A 252 4.03 18.86 5.36
C TRP A 252 4.61 17.57 5.92
N SER A 253 5.88 17.56 6.34
CA SER A 253 6.60 16.38 6.84
C SER A 253 5.83 15.61 7.94
N ALA A 254 5.15 16.31 8.85
CA ALA A 254 4.37 15.72 9.94
C ALA A 254 3.13 14.93 9.47
N HIS A 255 2.68 15.14 8.23
CA HIS A 255 1.51 14.49 7.65
C HIS A 255 1.88 13.34 6.68
N VAL A 256 3.17 13.15 6.40
CA VAL A 256 3.66 12.10 5.52
C VAL A 256 3.39 10.72 6.12
N GLY A 257 2.82 9.82 5.32
CA GLY A 257 2.45 8.45 5.71
C GLY A 257 1.15 8.34 6.51
N LEU A 258 0.46 9.46 6.79
CA LEU A 258 -0.78 9.43 7.57
C LEU A 258 -2.02 9.24 6.70
N ASN A 259 -2.87 8.28 7.09
CA ASN A 259 -4.22 8.17 6.54
C ASN A 259 -5.11 9.31 7.03
N TYR A 260 -5.74 10.05 6.13
CA TYR A 260 -6.68 11.11 6.49
C TYR A 260 -7.98 10.53 7.09
N LYS A 261 -8.34 10.95 8.31
CA LYS A 261 -9.57 10.54 9.01
C LYS A 261 -10.57 11.69 9.03
N TYR A 262 -11.79 11.45 8.55
CA TYR A 262 -12.90 12.37 8.79
C TYR A 262 -13.23 12.38 10.29
N ARG A 263 -13.24 13.56 10.92
CA ARG A 263 -13.85 13.71 12.25
C ARG A 263 -15.36 13.53 12.09
N SER A 264 -15.93 12.50 12.69
CA SER A 264 -17.38 12.43 12.89
C SER A 264 -17.77 13.62 13.75
N LYS A 265 -18.68 14.48 13.28
CA LYS A 265 -19.38 15.40 14.17
C LYS A 265 -20.12 14.56 15.20
N ASP A 266 -19.96 14.89 16.48
CA ASP A 266 -20.60 14.21 17.60
C ASP A 266 -22.11 14.04 17.35
N SER A 267 -22.57 12.79 17.40
CA SER A 267 -23.98 12.45 17.36
C SER A 267 -24.58 12.65 18.75
N SER A 268 -25.11 13.85 18.99
CA SER A 268 -26.14 14.05 20.01
C SER A 268 -27.50 13.61 19.45
N ASN A 269 -28.18 12.78 20.23
CA ASN A 269 -29.60 12.39 20.17
C ASN A 269 -30.16 11.86 18.84
N ASN A 270 -30.46 10.55 18.78
CA ASN A 270 -31.85 10.13 18.91
C ASN A 270 -32.03 8.63 19.13
N SER A 271 -33.03 8.33 19.97
CA SER A 271 -33.62 7.03 20.28
C SER A 271 -34.30 6.35 19.08
N GLY A 272 -34.37 5.02 19.12
CA GLY A 272 -35.48 4.26 18.50
C GLY A 272 -35.12 3.25 17.41
N SER A 273 -35.13 1.97 17.83
CA SER A 273 -35.51 0.74 17.09
C SER A 273 -34.92 0.43 15.69
N GLY A 274 -34.37 -0.79 15.59
CA GLY A 274 -34.15 -1.49 14.32
C GLY A 274 -32.78 -2.13 14.22
N ARG A 275 -32.56 -3.27 14.93
CA ARG A 275 -31.36 -4.09 14.76
C ARG A 275 -31.36 -4.74 13.37
N ARG A 276 -30.80 -4.04 12.39
CA ARG A 276 -30.19 -4.65 11.21
C ARG A 276 -28.69 -4.74 11.50
N MET A 277 -28.16 -5.96 11.64
CA MET A 277 -26.72 -6.16 11.73
C MET A 277 -26.07 -5.64 10.43
N LYS A 278 -25.47 -4.45 10.50
CA LYS A 278 -24.62 -3.95 9.42
C LYS A 278 -23.38 -4.83 9.35
N PRO A 279 -22.95 -5.28 8.16
CA PRO A 279 -21.67 -5.97 8.01
C PRO A 279 -20.56 -5.06 8.55
N LYS A 280 -19.66 -5.62 9.36
CA LYS A 280 -18.53 -4.89 9.95
C LYS A 280 -17.75 -4.21 8.82
N PRO A 281 -17.41 -2.91 8.93
CA PRO A 281 -16.63 -2.22 7.90
C PRO A 281 -15.31 -2.96 7.69
N LEU A 282 -14.96 -3.21 6.42
CA LEU A 282 -13.71 -3.81 6.00
C LEU A 282 -12.50 -3.12 6.68
N ASP A 283 -12.60 -1.81 6.89
CA ASP A 283 -11.65 -0.97 7.64
C ASP A 283 -11.35 -1.46 9.07
N SER A 284 -12.31 -2.04 9.78
CA SER A 284 -12.12 -2.52 11.15
C SER A 284 -11.34 -3.84 11.23
N VAL A 285 -11.40 -4.64 10.16
CA VAL A 285 -10.62 -5.87 9.98
C VAL A 285 -9.22 -5.53 9.47
N ILE A 286 -9.11 -4.57 8.55
CA ILE A 286 -7.85 -4.04 8.00
C ILE A 286 -7.00 -3.39 9.11
N LYS A 287 -7.58 -2.53 9.97
CA LYS A 287 -6.87 -1.90 11.10
C LYS A 287 -6.35 -2.88 12.13
N ARG A 288 -7.14 -3.93 12.44
CA ARG A 288 -6.73 -4.97 13.40
C ARG A 288 -5.54 -5.75 12.87
N ASN A 289 -5.54 -6.11 11.59
CA ASN A 289 -4.43 -6.83 10.96
C ASN A 289 -3.17 -5.97 10.84
N TYR A 290 -3.30 -4.67 10.58
CA TYR A 290 -2.15 -3.75 10.50
C TYR A 290 -1.43 -3.61 11.85
N ASN A 291 -2.17 -3.32 12.93
CA ASN A 291 -1.56 -3.15 14.27
C ASN A 291 -1.05 -4.46 14.88
N THR A 292 -1.66 -5.62 14.58
CA THR A 292 -1.15 -6.92 15.05
C THR A 292 0.08 -7.39 14.29
N LEU A 293 0.29 -6.98 13.04
CA LEU A 293 1.51 -7.29 12.28
C LEU A 293 2.67 -6.34 12.59
N LEU A 294 2.38 -5.10 13.02
CA LEU A 294 3.37 -4.07 13.35
C LEU A 294 4.26 -4.42 14.55
N HIS A 295 3.74 -5.16 15.54
CA HIS A 295 4.43 -5.43 16.81
C HIS A 295 4.39 -6.89 17.28
N LYS A 296 4.15 -7.86 16.37
CA LYS A 296 4.16 -9.27 16.77
C LYS A 296 5.58 -9.72 17.13
N VAL A 297 5.82 -9.92 18.43
CA VAL A 297 7.03 -10.59 18.92
C VAL A 297 6.95 -12.07 18.56
N HIS A 298 7.92 -12.57 17.81
CA HIS A 298 7.99 -13.97 17.37
C HIS A 298 8.82 -14.83 18.31
N TYR A 299 9.92 -14.31 18.83
CA TYR A 299 10.79 -14.96 19.81
C TYR A 299 10.71 -14.22 21.14
N THR A 300 10.08 -14.84 22.14
CA THR A 300 10.04 -14.32 23.51
C THR A 300 11.22 -14.79 24.36
N ASN A 301 11.95 -15.82 23.88
CA ASN A 301 13.19 -16.32 24.48
C ASN A 301 13.10 -16.73 25.96
N ILE A 302 12.02 -17.43 26.36
CA ILE A 302 11.87 -17.96 27.73
C ILE A 302 12.77 -19.19 27.86
N PHE A 303 13.62 -19.27 28.89
CA PHE A 303 14.52 -20.41 29.07
C PHE A 303 13.80 -21.61 29.67
N LEU A 304 14.09 -22.80 29.15
CA LEU A 304 13.61 -24.09 29.68
C LEU A 304 14.79 -24.92 30.19
N LEU A 305 14.76 -25.29 31.46
CA LEU A 305 15.77 -26.06 32.16
C LEU A 305 15.31 -27.50 32.41
N ALA A 306 16.27 -28.42 32.44
CA ALA A 306 16.09 -29.77 32.96
C ALA A 306 16.10 -29.79 34.51
N PRO A 307 15.70 -30.92 35.15
CA PRO A 307 15.72 -31.06 36.61
C PRO A 307 17.08 -30.79 37.27
N ASP A 308 18.19 -31.00 36.56
CA ASP A 308 19.57 -30.74 36.99
C ASP A 308 20.08 -29.33 36.67
N ASN A 309 19.19 -28.42 36.24
CA ASN A 309 19.47 -27.05 35.82
C ASN A 309 20.23 -26.91 34.48
N GLN A 310 20.37 -27.98 33.69
CA GLN A 310 20.89 -27.85 32.34
C GLN A 310 19.91 -27.05 31.45
N VAL A 311 20.41 -26.05 30.72
CA VAL A 311 19.59 -25.30 29.74
C VAL A 311 19.31 -26.20 28.54
N LEU A 312 18.02 -26.45 28.27
CA LEU A 312 17.58 -27.25 27.15
C LEU A 312 17.36 -26.41 25.91
N CYS A 313 16.53 -25.36 26.03
CA CYS A 313 16.21 -24.48 24.90
C CYS A 313 15.55 -23.17 25.34
N THR A 314 15.41 -22.25 24.39
CA THR A 314 14.51 -21.10 24.48
C THR A 314 13.15 -21.43 23.85
N ILE A 315 12.06 -21.05 24.51
CA ILE A 315 10.68 -21.33 24.09
C ILE A 315 9.83 -20.05 23.97
N SER A 316 8.70 -20.19 23.27
CA SER A 316 7.70 -19.13 23.14
C SER A 316 6.81 -19.03 24.38
N GLU A 317 6.22 -17.86 24.59
CA GLU A 317 5.25 -17.63 25.66
C GLU A 317 4.04 -18.58 25.60
N THR A 318 3.54 -18.90 24.40
CA THR A 318 2.45 -19.88 24.24
C THR A 318 2.86 -21.28 24.72
N LYS A 319 4.10 -21.71 24.45
CA LYS A 319 4.59 -23.02 24.88
C LYS A 319 4.88 -23.04 26.38
N ALA A 320 5.43 -21.95 26.91
CA ALA A 320 5.61 -21.75 28.35
C ALA A 320 4.28 -21.83 29.10
N ALA A 321 3.23 -21.16 28.61
CA ALA A 321 1.89 -21.22 29.19
C ALA A 321 1.32 -22.65 29.18
N TRP A 322 1.51 -23.41 28.09
CA TRP A 322 1.09 -24.80 28.03
C TRP A 322 1.78 -25.68 29.08
N TYR A 323 3.11 -25.54 29.28
CA TYR A 323 3.82 -26.30 30.31
C TYR A 323 3.32 -25.95 31.73
N LEU A 324 3.02 -24.67 31.99
CA LEU A 324 2.48 -24.20 33.26
C LEU A 324 1.06 -24.72 33.52
N GLU A 325 0.19 -24.65 32.51
CA GLU A 325 -1.20 -25.15 32.58
C GLU A 325 -1.24 -26.67 32.80
N LYS A 326 -0.27 -27.41 32.26
CA LYS A 326 -0.10 -28.84 32.50
C LYS A 326 0.66 -29.18 33.78
N GLU A 327 1.05 -28.17 34.56
CA GLU A 327 1.79 -28.31 35.82
C GLU A 327 3.11 -29.07 35.69
N LEU A 328 3.70 -29.07 34.48
CA LEU A 328 4.89 -29.83 34.11
C LEU A 328 6.21 -29.12 34.46
N VAL A 329 6.13 -27.83 34.81
CA VAL A 329 7.27 -26.96 35.09
C VAL A 329 7.06 -26.14 36.35
N ASP A 330 8.16 -25.73 36.98
CA ASP A 330 8.21 -24.69 38.00
C ASP A 330 8.85 -23.42 37.43
N ILE A 331 8.40 -22.26 37.91
CA ILE A 331 9.02 -20.97 37.58
C ILE A 331 10.24 -20.79 38.50
N VAL A 332 11.43 -20.64 37.90
CA VAL A 332 12.70 -20.48 38.64
C VAL A 332 13.09 -19.01 38.74
N CYS A 333 12.86 -18.24 37.67
CA CYS A 333 13.17 -16.82 37.59
C CYS A 333 12.13 -16.11 36.73
N ASP A 334 11.75 -14.89 37.11
CA ASP A 334 10.80 -14.07 36.34
C ASP A 334 11.48 -13.22 35.26
N ASP A 335 12.75 -12.83 35.45
CA ASP A 335 13.52 -12.04 34.47
C ASP A 335 15.03 -12.40 34.44
N PRO A 336 15.55 -13.01 33.35
CA PRO A 336 14.80 -13.52 32.21
C PRO A 336 13.93 -14.70 32.63
N LYS A 337 12.67 -14.70 32.14
CA LYS A 337 11.70 -15.74 32.51
C LYS A 337 12.24 -17.13 32.20
N THR A 338 12.33 -17.95 33.24
CA THR A 338 12.98 -19.26 33.20
C THR A 338 12.11 -20.30 33.88
N LEU A 339 11.83 -21.39 33.15
CA LEU A 339 11.02 -22.52 33.58
C LEU A 339 11.88 -23.76 33.73
N LYS A 340 11.57 -24.60 34.72
CA LYS A 340 12.29 -25.85 34.97
C LYS A 340 11.33 -27.03 34.91
N LEU A 341 11.65 -28.03 34.10
CA LEU A 341 10.87 -29.26 34.00
C LEU A 341 10.91 -30.04 35.32
N LYS A 342 9.76 -30.61 35.71
CA LYS A 342 9.64 -31.52 36.86
C LYS A 342 10.02 -32.96 36.55
N PHE A 343 10.25 -33.28 35.27
CA PHE A 343 10.53 -34.61 34.78
C PHE A 343 11.72 -34.61 33.83
N GLU A 344 12.28 -35.80 33.63
CA GLU A 344 13.43 -36.02 32.78
C GLU A 344 13.02 -36.04 31.29
N PRO A 345 13.52 -35.12 30.45
CA PRO A 345 13.14 -35.08 29.03
C PRO A 345 13.71 -36.27 28.27
N SER A 346 12.93 -36.82 27.33
CA SER A 346 13.30 -38.00 26.53
C SER A 346 14.50 -37.76 25.61
N ASN A 347 14.86 -36.51 25.34
CA ASN A 347 16.02 -36.16 24.53
C ASN A 347 16.64 -34.86 25.05
N ARG A 348 17.94 -34.91 25.39
CA ARG A 348 18.75 -33.74 25.74
C ARG A 348 19.61 -33.39 24.53
N SER A 349 19.13 -32.53 23.66
CA SER A 349 19.90 -32.11 22.48
C SER A 349 21.08 -31.24 22.91
N SER A 350 22.29 -31.81 22.91
CA SER A 350 23.55 -31.07 23.02
C SER A 350 24.13 -30.86 21.62
N GLU A 351 23.58 -29.89 20.89
CA GLU A 351 24.17 -29.50 19.60
C GLU A 351 25.42 -28.64 19.81
N PRO A 352 26.46 -28.78 18.95
CA PRO A 352 27.75 -28.11 19.15
C PRO A 352 27.67 -26.57 19.13
N ASP A 353 26.70 -26.02 18.40
CA ASP A 353 26.60 -24.57 18.15
C ASP A 353 25.70 -23.83 19.16
N GLY A 354 24.97 -24.56 20.01
CA GLY A 354 24.03 -24.03 20.99
C GLY A 354 22.82 -23.30 20.36
N TYR A 355 22.41 -23.65 19.15
CA TYR A 355 21.33 -22.96 18.43
C TYR A 355 20.01 -22.88 19.22
N TYR A 356 19.67 -23.94 19.95
CA TYR A 356 18.45 -24.01 20.75
C TYR A 356 18.55 -23.29 22.09
N THR A 357 19.74 -23.20 22.67
CA THR A 357 19.96 -22.63 24.00
C THR A 357 20.18 -21.12 23.97
N LYS A 358 20.56 -20.56 22.82
CA LYS A 358 20.75 -19.11 22.64
C LYS A 358 19.42 -18.38 22.41
N PRO A 359 19.27 -17.14 22.92
CA PRO A 359 18.17 -16.27 22.57
C PRO A 359 18.25 -15.87 21.08
N LYS A 360 17.08 -15.75 20.45
CA LYS A 360 16.94 -15.41 19.03
C LYS A 360 16.41 -13.99 18.86
N ASP A 361 16.92 -13.29 17.84
CA ASP A 361 16.52 -11.92 17.55
C ASP A 361 15.22 -11.84 16.75
N ASN A 362 14.35 -10.89 17.11
CA ASN A 362 13.18 -10.53 16.31
C ASN A 362 13.57 -9.54 15.21
N ARG A 363 14.38 -9.98 14.24
CA ARG A 363 14.78 -9.17 13.09
C ARG A 363 14.76 -9.98 11.80
N CYS A 364 14.62 -9.28 10.67
CA CYS A 364 14.73 -9.87 9.35
C CYS A 364 16.16 -10.33 9.11
N VAL A 365 16.35 -11.61 8.79
CA VAL A 365 17.69 -12.18 8.56
C VAL A 365 18.37 -11.66 7.30
N VAL A 366 17.63 -11.00 6.40
CA VAL A 366 18.15 -10.48 5.12
C VAL A 366 18.56 -9.02 5.22
N CYS A 367 17.69 -8.15 5.77
CA CYS A 367 17.92 -6.70 5.78
C CYS A 367 18.01 -6.09 7.18
N GLY A 368 17.85 -6.89 8.24
CA GLY A 368 17.89 -6.42 9.62
C GLY A 368 16.65 -5.67 10.12
N SER A 369 15.62 -5.45 9.28
CA SER A 369 14.39 -4.78 9.70
C SER A 369 13.69 -5.51 10.85
N GLU A 370 13.23 -4.78 11.86
CA GLU A 370 12.54 -5.32 13.05
C GLU A 370 11.00 -5.27 12.94
N THR A 371 10.48 -4.73 11.83
CA THR A 371 9.03 -4.52 11.64
C THR A 371 8.44 -5.53 10.66
N HIS A 372 7.15 -5.84 10.83
CA HIS A 372 6.36 -6.65 9.89
C HIS A 372 6.99 -8.02 9.58
N LEU A 373 7.52 -8.68 10.62
CA LEU A 373 8.21 -9.95 10.49
C LEU A 373 7.23 -11.10 10.24
N ARG A 374 7.61 -12.02 9.36
CA ARG A 374 6.92 -13.28 9.06
C ARG A 374 7.92 -14.43 9.10
N ARG A 375 7.44 -15.60 9.56
CA ARG A 375 8.20 -16.84 9.48
C ARG A 375 8.14 -17.37 8.05
N LYS A 376 9.32 -17.68 7.50
CA LYS A 376 9.52 -18.31 6.20
C LYS A 376 10.20 -19.65 6.41
N ASN A 377 9.63 -20.71 5.85
CA ASN A 377 10.32 -21.99 5.74
C ASN A 377 11.26 -21.90 4.55
N VAL A 378 12.56 -22.09 4.78
CA VAL A 378 13.59 -22.15 3.74
C VAL A 378 13.42 -23.43 2.92
N VAL A 379 13.16 -24.55 3.59
CA VAL A 379 12.81 -25.81 2.92
C VAL A 379 11.28 -25.97 2.90
N PRO A 380 10.63 -26.04 1.74
CA PRO A 380 9.19 -26.27 1.67
C PRO A 380 8.80 -27.61 2.31
N THR A 381 7.64 -27.63 2.96
CA THR A 381 7.14 -28.78 3.71
C THR A 381 7.02 -30.03 2.84
N GLU A 382 6.70 -29.84 1.57
CA GLU A 382 6.54 -30.88 0.55
C GLU A 382 7.83 -31.67 0.30
N TYR A 383 8.99 -31.01 0.40
CA TYR A 383 10.29 -31.66 0.23
C TYR A 383 10.76 -32.32 1.52
N ARG A 384 10.38 -31.77 2.68
CA ARG A 384 10.85 -32.25 3.98
C ARG A 384 10.44 -33.69 4.27
N LYS A 385 9.32 -34.17 3.73
CA LYS A 385 8.89 -35.57 3.88
C LYS A 385 9.92 -36.57 3.35
N HIS A 386 10.79 -36.14 2.45
CA HIS A 386 11.85 -36.95 1.84
C HIS A 386 13.18 -36.92 2.59
N PHE A 387 13.32 -36.10 3.64
CA PHE A 387 14.58 -35.98 4.39
C PHE A 387 14.82 -37.21 5.27
N HIS A 388 16.07 -37.44 5.67
CA HIS A 388 16.39 -38.47 6.68
C HIS A 388 15.72 -38.13 8.02
N ASP A 389 15.32 -39.13 8.81
CA ASP A 389 14.51 -38.91 10.03
C ASP A 389 15.20 -38.02 11.07
N THR A 390 16.53 -38.01 11.07
CA THR A 390 17.36 -37.10 11.88
C THR A 390 17.14 -35.63 11.53
N LEU A 391 16.87 -35.30 10.26
CA LEU A 391 16.59 -33.94 9.77
C LEU A 391 15.09 -33.59 9.79
N LYS A 392 14.24 -34.60 10.00
CA LYS A 392 12.80 -34.42 10.24
C LYS A 392 12.48 -34.08 11.68
N ASN A 393 13.40 -34.22 12.64
CA ASN A 393 13.18 -33.84 14.03
C ASN A 393 13.86 -32.48 14.33
N HIS A 394 13.23 -31.64 15.16
CA HIS A 394 13.71 -30.32 15.62
C HIS A 394 13.64 -29.17 14.57
N HIS A 395 12.42 -28.63 14.43
CA HIS A 395 12.00 -27.74 13.34
C HIS A 395 12.14 -26.23 13.61
N SER A 396 13.35 -25.73 13.85
CA SER A 396 13.53 -24.27 13.86
C SER A 396 14.68 -23.71 13.02
N HIS A 397 15.68 -24.52 12.63
CA HIS A 397 16.82 -24.02 11.86
C HIS A 397 16.44 -23.39 10.51
N ASP A 398 15.47 -23.97 9.83
CA ASP A 398 15.05 -23.54 8.50
C ASP A 398 13.79 -22.67 8.53
N VAL A 399 13.36 -22.23 9.73
CA VAL A 399 12.25 -21.30 9.90
C VAL A 399 12.82 -19.93 10.28
N LEU A 400 12.96 -19.06 9.28
CA LEU A 400 13.62 -17.77 9.45
C LEU A 400 12.61 -16.62 9.50
N LEU A 401 12.98 -15.53 10.16
CA LEU A 401 12.18 -14.30 10.14
C LEU A 401 12.60 -13.41 8.97
N LEU A 402 11.63 -13.03 8.16
CA LEU A 402 11.78 -12.06 7.07
C LEU A 402 10.78 -10.93 7.27
N CYS A 403 11.20 -9.68 6.99
CA CYS A 403 10.23 -8.60 6.82
C CYS A 403 9.41 -8.83 5.54
N LEU A 404 8.28 -8.13 5.41
CA LEU A 404 7.36 -8.34 4.29
C LEU A 404 8.04 -8.22 2.91
N SER A 405 8.91 -7.22 2.68
CA SER A 405 9.62 -7.07 1.40
C SER A 405 10.57 -8.22 1.12
N CYS A 406 11.41 -8.60 2.09
CA CYS A 406 12.33 -9.72 1.92
C CYS A 406 11.58 -11.05 1.75
N HIS A 407 10.45 -11.22 2.43
CA HIS A 407 9.60 -12.40 2.27
C HIS A 407 8.98 -12.46 0.87
N THR A 408 8.44 -11.35 0.35
CA THR A 408 7.90 -11.29 -1.01
C THR A 408 8.99 -11.53 -2.05
N ARG A 409 10.15 -10.89 -1.89
CA ARG A 409 11.31 -11.11 -2.77
C ARG A 409 11.79 -12.56 -2.75
N SER A 410 11.85 -13.19 -1.58
CA SER A 410 12.15 -14.62 -1.46
C SER A 410 11.11 -15.48 -2.18
N ASN A 411 9.82 -15.18 -2.05
CA ASN A 411 8.78 -15.91 -2.77
C ASN A 411 8.89 -15.77 -4.30
N MET A 412 9.38 -14.63 -4.81
CA MET A 412 9.65 -14.46 -6.24
C MET A 412 10.78 -15.38 -6.69
N PHE A 413 11.91 -15.40 -5.97
CA PHE A 413 13.01 -16.32 -6.27
C PHE A 413 12.59 -17.79 -6.16
N ASP A 414 11.74 -18.14 -5.18
CA ASP A 414 11.20 -19.49 -5.07
C ASP A 414 10.34 -19.86 -6.27
N GLN A 415 9.58 -18.92 -6.82
CA GLN A 415 8.77 -19.15 -8.02
C GLN A 415 9.67 -19.32 -9.24
N ASP A 416 10.69 -18.49 -9.42
CA ASP A 416 11.65 -18.62 -10.51
C ASP A 416 12.36 -19.98 -10.47
N LEU A 417 12.80 -20.42 -9.29
CA LEU A 417 13.42 -21.75 -9.11
C LEU A 417 12.43 -22.88 -9.40
N ARG A 418 11.17 -22.75 -8.97
CA ARG A 418 10.13 -23.74 -9.29
C ARG A 418 9.91 -23.83 -10.80
N ASP A 419 9.84 -22.70 -11.50
CA ASP A 419 9.63 -22.68 -12.95
C ASP A 419 10.83 -23.30 -13.69
N GLN A 420 12.07 -23.13 -13.19
CA GLN A 420 13.25 -23.82 -13.71
C GLN A 420 13.17 -25.34 -13.49
N LEU A 421 12.83 -25.76 -12.27
CA LEU A 421 12.71 -27.19 -11.93
C LEU A 421 11.61 -27.89 -12.71
N VAL A 422 10.53 -27.19 -13.06
CA VAL A 422 9.47 -27.72 -13.95
C VAL A 422 10.06 -28.15 -15.29
N ILE A 423 10.91 -27.31 -15.88
CA ILE A 423 11.53 -27.58 -17.17
C ILE A 423 12.56 -28.71 -17.04
N GLU A 424 13.42 -28.65 -16.01
CA GLU A 424 14.49 -29.62 -15.79
C GLU A 424 13.95 -31.02 -15.47
N CYS A 425 12.87 -31.11 -14.70
CA CYS A 425 12.28 -32.38 -14.26
C CYS A 425 11.12 -32.86 -15.14
N ASP A 426 10.80 -32.17 -16.24
CA ASP A 426 9.62 -32.41 -17.10
C ASP A 426 8.33 -32.61 -16.28
N ALA A 427 8.15 -31.75 -15.27
CA ALA A 427 7.11 -31.88 -14.25
C ALA A 427 6.24 -30.62 -14.25
N PRO A 428 5.30 -30.47 -15.21
CA PRO A 428 4.47 -29.27 -15.33
C PRO A 428 3.71 -29.00 -14.03
N LEU A 429 3.89 -27.78 -13.48
CA LEU A 429 3.02 -27.30 -12.42
C LEU A 429 1.61 -27.21 -13.00
N ALA A 430 0.64 -27.87 -12.37
CA ALA A 430 -0.76 -27.72 -12.73
C ALA A 430 -1.07 -26.23 -12.88
N GLU A 431 -1.60 -25.84 -14.05
CA GLU A 431 -1.88 -24.46 -14.40
C GLU A 431 -2.56 -23.73 -13.23
N LYS A 432 -2.23 -22.46 -13.02
CA LYS A 432 -2.89 -21.57 -12.06
C LYS A 432 -4.36 -21.29 -12.44
N GLU A 433 -5.10 -22.24 -12.99
CA GLU A 433 -6.52 -22.29 -12.74
C GLU A 433 -6.69 -22.54 -11.24
N ASN A 434 -7.02 -21.48 -10.51
CA ASN A 434 -7.55 -21.49 -9.14
C ASN A 434 -7.89 -22.89 -8.61
N ASN A 435 -6.91 -23.62 -8.08
CA ASN A 435 -7.12 -24.84 -7.32
C ASN A 435 -7.64 -24.50 -5.91
N LYS A 436 -8.61 -23.58 -5.84
CA LYS A 436 -9.77 -23.90 -5.03
C LYS A 436 -10.45 -25.01 -5.80
N PHE A 437 -10.39 -26.23 -5.27
CA PHE A 437 -11.39 -27.26 -5.59
C PHE A 437 -12.69 -26.54 -5.91
N ARG A 438 -13.16 -26.65 -7.16
CA ARG A 438 -14.45 -26.07 -7.56
C ARG A 438 -15.49 -26.91 -6.83
N GLU A 439 -15.71 -26.56 -5.57
CA GLU A 439 -16.57 -27.31 -4.67
C GLU A 439 -17.98 -27.17 -5.26
N MET A 440 -18.44 -28.24 -5.92
CA MET A 440 -19.74 -28.27 -6.55
C MET A 440 -20.78 -27.89 -5.49
N PRO A 441 -21.62 -26.87 -5.72
CA PRO A 441 -22.61 -26.41 -4.74
C PRO A 441 -23.44 -27.55 -4.16
N GLU A 442 -23.72 -28.57 -4.97
CA GLU A 442 -24.44 -29.78 -4.61
C GLU A 442 -23.65 -30.61 -3.56
N LEU A 443 -22.35 -30.85 -3.78
CA LEU A 443 -21.49 -31.59 -2.84
C LEU A 443 -21.29 -30.84 -1.51
N ARG A 444 -21.29 -29.51 -1.54
CA ARG A 444 -21.23 -28.69 -0.33
C ARG A 444 -22.52 -28.81 0.49
N ALA A 445 -23.68 -28.81 -0.16
CA ALA A 445 -24.97 -29.01 0.48
C ALA A 445 -25.06 -30.39 1.13
N VAL A 446 -24.63 -31.44 0.43
CA VAL A 446 -24.58 -32.81 0.96
C VAL A 446 -23.65 -32.95 2.14
N ARG A 447 -22.43 -32.40 2.07
CA ARG A 447 -21.49 -32.45 3.21
C ARG A 447 -22.04 -31.70 4.43
N SER A 448 -22.75 -30.59 4.21
CA SER A 448 -23.41 -29.84 5.28
C SER A 448 -24.55 -30.63 5.91
N ALA A 449 -25.40 -31.27 5.09
CA ALA A 449 -26.51 -32.10 5.55
C ALA A 449 -26.03 -33.34 6.30
N ALA A 450 -25.01 -34.03 5.78
CA ALA A 450 -24.42 -35.20 6.41
C ALA A 450 -23.80 -34.87 7.77
N ARG A 451 -23.08 -33.75 7.89
CA ARG A 451 -22.51 -33.29 9.17
C ARG A 451 -23.60 -32.90 10.18
N ALA A 452 -24.66 -32.24 9.73
CA ALA A 452 -25.77 -31.87 10.60
C ALA A 452 -26.48 -33.12 11.17
N LEU A 453 -26.72 -34.13 10.34
CA LEU A 453 -27.29 -35.41 10.77
C LEU A 453 -26.33 -36.22 11.66
N TYR A 454 -25.03 -36.22 11.36
CA TYR A 454 -24.03 -36.98 12.13
C TYR A 454 -23.80 -36.42 13.54
N HIS A 455 -23.73 -35.09 13.68
CA HIS A 455 -23.44 -34.46 14.97
C HIS A 455 -24.67 -34.09 15.79
N CYS A 456 -25.79 -33.75 15.13
CA CYS A 456 -26.97 -33.21 15.79
C CYS A 456 -28.26 -33.95 15.39
N GLY A 457 -28.15 -35.12 14.74
CA GLY A 457 -29.25 -35.86 14.16
C GLY A 457 -30.46 -35.97 15.09
N ASP A 458 -30.23 -36.44 16.32
CA ASP A 458 -31.27 -36.71 17.32
C ASP A 458 -32.04 -35.46 17.77
N THR A 459 -31.42 -34.29 17.69
CA THR A 459 -32.01 -32.99 18.07
C THR A 459 -32.69 -32.24 16.93
N ILE A 460 -32.56 -32.71 15.68
CA ILE A 460 -33.17 -32.04 14.52
C ILE A 460 -34.65 -32.43 14.40
N PRO A 461 -35.59 -31.45 14.26
CA PRO A 461 -37.01 -31.69 14.05
C PRO A 461 -37.29 -32.58 12.84
N GLY A 462 -38.23 -33.52 12.97
CA GLY A 462 -38.54 -34.55 11.96
C GLY A 462 -38.62 -34.06 10.51
N PRO A 463 -39.37 -32.98 10.19
CA PRO A 463 -39.48 -32.46 8.82
C PRO A 463 -38.14 -32.01 8.23
N GLN A 464 -37.32 -31.33 9.04
CA GLN A 464 -35.99 -30.86 8.64
C GLN A 464 -35.00 -32.03 8.51
N ARG A 465 -35.14 -33.06 9.34
CA ARG A 465 -34.32 -34.27 9.26
C ARG A 465 -34.56 -35.01 7.93
N THR A 466 -35.82 -35.14 7.53
CA THR A 466 -36.21 -35.79 6.26
C THR A 466 -35.72 -34.99 5.04
N GLU A 467 -35.77 -33.66 5.09
CA GLU A 467 -35.24 -32.80 4.03
C GLU A 467 -33.72 -32.94 3.88
N LEU A 468 -32.97 -32.96 4.99
CA LEU A 468 -31.53 -33.17 4.98
C LEU A 468 -31.13 -34.57 4.49
N GLN A 469 -31.91 -35.60 4.83
CA GLN A 469 -31.71 -36.96 4.30
C GLN A 469 -31.97 -37.01 2.79
N LYS A 470 -33.00 -36.33 2.30
CA LYS A 470 -33.33 -36.26 0.87
C LYS A 470 -32.20 -35.61 0.06
N VAL A 471 -31.61 -34.52 0.55
CA VAL A 471 -30.45 -33.86 -0.08
C VAL A 471 -29.28 -34.82 -0.27
N ILE A 472 -29.05 -35.74 0.67
CA ILE A 472 -27.99 -36.76 0.58
C ILE A 472 -28.35 -37.86 -0.42
N CYS A 473 -29.60 -38.33 -0.42
CA CYS A 473 -30.08 -39.37 -1.33
C CYS A 473 -30.11 -38.92 -2.80
N ASP A 474 -30.49 -37.66 -3.07
CA ASP A 474 -30.61 -37.14 -4.43
C ASP A 474 -29.26 -37.11 -5.18
N ILE A 475 -28.13 -37.00 -4.47
CA ILE A 475 -26.78 -37.12 -5.08
C ILE A 475 -26.37 -38.58 -5.33
N HIS A 476 -26.81 -39.53 -4.49
CA HIS A 476 -26.49 -40.94 -4.71
C HIS A 476 -27.04 -41.42 -6.06
N VAL A 477 -28.24 -40.97 -6.44
CA VAL A 477 -28.89 -41.27 -7.73
C VAL A 477 -28.20 -40.57 -8.92
N MET A 478 -27.48 -39.47 -8.73
CA MET A 478 -26.73 -38.81 -9.82
C MET A 478 -25.34 -39.42 -10.07
N LEU A 479 -24.81 -40.21 -9.13
CA LEU A 479 -23.45 -40.78 -9.19
C LEU A 479 -23.42 -42.30 -9.45
N THR A 480 -24.59 -42.95 -9.48
CA THR A 480 -24.82 -44.33 -9.96
C THR A 480 -25.56 -44.28 -11.28
#